data_AF-A0A0S9DB24-F1
#
_entry.id   AF-A0A0S9DB24-F1
#
_cell.length_a   1.000
_cell.length_b   1.000
_cell.length_c   1.000
_cell.angle_alpha   90.00
_cell.angle_beta   90.00
_cell.angle_gamma   90.00
#
_symmetry.space_group_name_H-M   'P 1'
#
loop_
_entity.id
_entity.type
_entity.pdbx_description
1 polymer ?
#
loop_
_entity_poly.entity_id
_entity_poly.type
_entity_poly.pdbx_seq_one_letter_code
_entity_poly.pdbx_strand_id
1 'polypeptide(L)'
;MTDGEAVAPQSADEWRRVHVISPLVRGWIALVAILYFAGRDWFEGLFDADSRGRGPLPEGVGLLLAGGVVLGVVVVIAAVFLVSWYFTRYQVTAEHVRVHSGVVFRQQRQARLDRVQAIDIVQPFLARIFGLAELKFEVADAGESAVRLAFLKLDDAKKLRATILARAAGVEPDPDHPEEVPEAPEREVVVIPPGRVVGAALLSGTTVALVVAAAVIITLGITLDTPFIATSFIPLLIGVVGAYWSALSTGYNFRAATSPDGIRMRYGLLDTRSQTVPPGRVQALGIVQSPLWRLKGWYRVTVNVAGYGASASNEGQARATLLPVGTRDEVLQILALVLPDPGTPRPVEVFGAGMTGRDGGEGYVTTPRRARWLAPLAWRRNGFTVTGTALLLRSGVLWRQLVVVPHERTQSLSIDQGPVDRRVRVANLQFQTTPGPVSPRVLLADADAAWDLFHGQSVRAAEARRRSGPEQWMKPVSLPVAQTVDGPDHHVEVRATTGPGVPDAAPGDSGRTAAVPLPGQPVGVHDADGDRPVDDAATRSAVVDGGPSTSGGSPGGPVGPSGATDGAVDRPAAPEQAAVMPEVPRYEPAAPQASPSLEEAPDGRR
;
A
#
# COMPACT_ATOMS: atom_id res chain seq x y z
N MET A 1 -40.79 0.91 18.60
CA MET A 1 -41.56 1.48 17.48
C MET A 1 -41.49 2.98 17.67
N THR A 2 -40.45 3.58 17.09
CA THR A 2 -40.18 5.02 17.07
C THR A 2 -39.51 5.25 15.73
N ASP A 3 -40.10 6.15 14.98
CA ASP A 3 -40.10 6.20 13.53
C ASP A 3 -38.72 6.34 12.89
N GLY A 4 -38.53 5.57 11.82
CA GLY A 4 -37.45 5.76 10.87
C GLY A 4 -37.70 7.03 10.07
N GLU A 5 -37.13 8.12 10.53
CA GLU A 5 -37.13 9.38 9.80
C GLU A 5 -36.22 9.23 8.59
N ALA A 6 -36.85 9.09 7.43
CA ALA A 6 -36.20 9.06 6.12
C ALA A 6 -35.33 10.32 5.96
N VAL A 7 -34.03 10.12 5.80
CA VAL A 7 -33.08 11.19 5.53
C VAL A 7 -33.34 11.70 4.11
N ALA A 8 -34.13 12.77 3.99
CA ALA A 8 -34.27 13.51 2.75
C ALA A 8 -32.89 13.94 2.22
N PRO A 9 -32.68 14.06 0.89
CA PRO A 9 -31.42 14.51 0.31
C PRO A 9 -31.19 16.00 0.64
N GLN A 10 -30.66 16.26 1.84
CA GLN A 10 -30.33 17.57 2.36
C GLN A 10 -29.12 18.12 1.59
N SER A 11 -29.25 19.36 1.11
CA SER A 11 -28.34 20.03 0.17
C SER A 11 -26.85 19.86 0.53
N ALA A 12 -26.04 19.50 -0.47
CA ALA A 12 -24.61 19.21 -0.37
C ALA A 12 -23.70 20.42 0.00
N ASP A 13 -24.28 21.50 0.52
CA ASP A 13 -23.58 22.75 0.81
C ASP A 13 -23.71 23.21 2.28
N GLU A 14 -24.40 22.46 3.15
CA GLU A 14 -24.58 22.85 4.56
C GLU A 14 -23.42 22.37 5.47
N TRP A 15 -22.96 23.26 6.36
CA TRP A 15 -21.99 22.93 7.41
C TRP A 15 -22.62 22.08 8.51
N ARG A 16 -22.13 20.85 8.66
CA ARG A 16 -22.56 19.92 9.70
C ARG A 16 -21.62 19.98 10.90
N ARG A 17 -22.19 19.74 12.10
CA ARG A 17 -21.40 19.59 13.32
C ARG A 17 -21.00 18.13 13.49
N VAL A 18 -19.81 17.91 14.03
CA VAL A 18 -19.37 16.57 14.42
C VAL A 18 -20.19 16.02 15.60
N HIS A 19 -20.12 14.72 15.84
CA HIS A 19 -20.77 14.10 16.99
C HIS A 19 -20.30 14.72 18.32
N VAL A 20 -21.17 14.83 19.32
CA VAL A 20 -20.88 15.49 20.62
C VAL A 20 -19.67 14.88 21.33
N ILE A 21 -19.48 13.57 21.17
CA ILE A 21 -18.39 12.81 21.83
C ILE A 21 -17.03 13.03 21.13
N SER A 22 -16.99 13.69 19.96
CA SER A 22 -15.79 13.85 19.14
C SER A 22 -14.57 14.43 19.88
N PRO A 23 -14.71 15.52 20.68
CA PRO A 23 -13.56 16.06 21.42
C PRO A 23 -13.08 15.10 22.51
N LEU A 24 -13.99 14.37 23.17
CA LEU A 24 -13.64 13.39 24.19
C LEU A 24 -12.81 12.26 23.58
N VAL A 25 -13.20 11.73 22.41
CA VAL A 25 -12.43 10.69 21.73
C VAL A 25 -11.04 11.16 21.30
N ARG A 26 -10.88 12.44 20.90
CA ARG A 26 -9.57 13.01 20.53
C ARG A 26 -8.69 13.36 21.73
N GLY A 27 -9.28 13.77 22.84
CA GLY A 27 -8.59 14.40 23.97
C GLY A 27 -8.54 13.59 25.27
N TRP A 28 -9.02 12.34 25.29
CA TRP A 28 -9.09 11.56 26.53
C TRP A 28 -7.74 11.33 27.21
N ILE A 29 -6.63 11.25 26.45
CA ILE A 29 -5.29 11.12 27.03
C ILE A 29 -4.93 12.38 27.83
N ALA A 30 -5.27 13.56 27.33
CA ALA A 30 -5.07 14.80 28.07
C ALA A 30 -5.94 14.84 29.33
N LEU A 31 -7.18 14.37 29.26
CA LEU A 31 -8.05 14.19 30.43
C LEU A 31 -7.41 13.24 31.47
N VAL A 32 -6.88 12.10 31.04
CA VAL A 32 -6.19 11.14 31.93
C VAL A 32 -4.94 11.76 32.53
N ALA A 33 -4.16 12.52 31.75
CA ALA A 33 -2.97 13.20 32.25
C ALA A 33 -3.35 14.26 33.31
N ILE A 34 -4.35 15.10 33.03
CA ILE A 34 -4.86 16.09 33.99
C ILE A 34 -5.36 15.40 35.26
N LEU A 35 -6.13 14.31 35.12
CA LEU A 35 -6.64 13.55 36.26
C LEU A 35 -5.51 12.91 37.06
N TYR A 36 -4.46 12.42 36.40
CA TYR A 36 -3.27 11.87 37.05
C TYR A 36 -2.51 12.94 37.82
N PHE A 37 -2.23 14.10 37.22
CA PHE A 37 -1.52 15.18 37.92
C PHE A 37 -2.35 15.74 39.08
N ALA A 38 -3.63 16.03 38.85
CA ALA A 38 -4.53 16.48 39.91
C ALA A 38 -4.67 15.44 41.03
N GLY A 39 -4.78 14.15 40.68
CA GLY A 39 -4.86 13.04 41.63
C GLY A 39 -3.56 12.81 42.38
N ARG A 40 -2.41 12.96 41.72
CA ARG A 40 -1.08 12.90 42.33
C ARG A 40 -0.89 14.02 43.34
N ASP A 41 -1.16 15.26 42.95
CA ASP A 41 -1.03 16.42 43.84
C ASP A 41 -1.94 16.30 45.06
N TRP A 42 -3.15 15.76 44.86
CA TRP A 42 -4.08 15.45 45.94
C TRP A 42 -3.57 14.33 46.86
N PHE A 43 -3.05 13.25 46.28
CA PHE A 43 -2.48 12.12 47.02
C PHE A 43 -1.26 12.57 47.83
N GLU A 44 -0.30 13.26 47.21
CA GLU A 44 0.85 13.86 47.90
C GLU A 44 0.38 14.80 49.01
N GLY A 45 -0.65 15.62 48.76
CA GLY A 45 -1.26 16.49 49.77
C GLY A 45 -1.85 15.75 50.98
N LEU A 46 -2.37 14.53 50.80
CA LEU A 46 -2.86 13.70 51.91
C LEU A 46 -1.73 13.12 52.77
N PHE A 47 -0.62 12.72 52.15
CA PHE A 47 0.55 12.18 52.88
C PHE A 47 1.42 13.28 53.49
N ASP A 48 1.49 14.47 52.86
CA ASP A 48 2.20 15.63 53.39
C ASP A 48 1.38 16.42 54.44
N ALA A 49 0.07 16.17 54.55
CA ALA A 49 -0.75 16.72 55.62
C ALA A 49 -0.34 16.18 57.00
N ASP A 50 0.28 15.00 57.05
CA ASP A 50 0.80 14.39 58.28
C ASP A 50 2.19 14.94 58.67
N SER A 51 2.95 15.49 57.70
CA SER A 51 4.33 15.98 57.89
C SER A 51 4.42 17.51 58.10
N ARG A 52 3.47 18.28 57.59
CA ARG A 52 3.38 19.73 57.83
C ARG A 52 2.32 19.98 58.88
N GLY A 53 2.72 20.29 60.12
CA GLY A 53 1.86 20.58 61.28
C GLY A 53 0.84 21.73 61.11
N ARG A 54 -0.06 21.60 60.15
CA ARG A 54 -1.26 22.42 59.94
C ARG A 54 -2.34 21.76 60.79
N GLY A 55 -2.86 22.49 61.78
CA GLY A 55 -3.87 21.98 62.70
C GLY A 55 -5.03 21.28 61.95
N PRO A 56 -5.61 20.23 62.54
CA PRO A 56 -6.58 19.39 61.85
C PRO A 56 -7.76 20.26 61.45
N LEU A 57 -8.00 20.39 60.13
CA LEU A 57 -9.31 20.79 59.64
C LEU A 57 -10.34 19.81 60.24
N PRO A 58 -11.55 20.26 60.64
CA PRO A 58 -12.55 19.37 61.21
C PRO A 58 -12.75 18.14 60.31
N GLU A 59 -12.81 16.95 60.90
CA GLU A 59 -13.02 15.68 60.19
C GLU A 59 -14.19 15.83 59.20
N GLY A 60 -13.89 15.88 57.90
CA GLY A 60 -14.88 16.08 56.83
C GLY A 60 -14.69 17.36 55.98
N VAL A 61 -14.14 18.44 56.53
CA VAL A 61 -13.92 19.70 55.77
C VAL A 61 -12.83 19.50 54.71
N GLY A 62 -11.77 18.76 55.04
CA GLY A 62 -10.74 18.39 54.07
C GLY A 62 -11.29 17.52 52.92
N LEU A 63 -12.23 16.63 53.23
CA LEU A 63 -12.86 15.74 52.23
C LEU A 63 -13.83 16.51 51.32
N LEU A 64 -14.56 17.49 51.86
CA LEU A 64 -15.46 18.36 51.10
C LEU A 64 -14.69 19.33 50.19
N LEU A 65 -13.59 19.92 50.69
CA LEU A 65 -12.71 20.76 49.88
C LEU A 65 -12.04 19.96 48.76
N ALA A 66 -11.55 18.76 49.07
CA ALA A 66 -11.03 17.82 48.09
C ALA A 66 -12.08 17.45 47.02
N GLY A 67 -13.30 17.08 47.44
CA GLY A 67 -14.41 16.79 46.53
C GLY A 67 -14.78 17.99 45.66
N GLY A 68 -14.77 19.20 46.22
CA GLY A 68 -15.01 20.45 45.50
C GLY A 68 -13.95 20.75 44.45
N VAL A 69 -12.67 20.53 44.75
CA VAL A 69 -11.57 20.69 43.77
C VAL A 69 -11.70 19.66 42.65
N VAL A 70 -11.95 18.39 42.96
CA VAL A 70 -12.14 17.34 41.94
C VAL A 70 -13.35 17.68 41.05
N LEU A 71 -14.47 18.07 41.64
CA LEU A 71 -15.66 18.49 40.90
C LEU A 71 -15.37 19.72 40.01
N GLY A 72 -14.65 20.71 40.54
CA GLY A 72 -14.23 21.89 39.79
C GLY A 72 -13.36 21.53 38.58
N VAL A 73 -12.38 20.64 38.75
CA VAL A 73 -11.54 20.13 37.66
C VAL A 73 -12.39 19.41 36.60
N VAL A 74 -13.32 18.55 37.01
CA VAL A 74 -14.23 17.84 36.10
C VAL A 74 -15.09 18.82 35.30
N VAL A 75 -15.65 19.85 35.95
CA VAL A 75 -16.48 20.87 35.30
C VAL A 75 -15.67 21.70 34.29
N VAL A 76 -14.45 22.12 34.65
CA VAL A 76 -13.57 22.86 33.73
C VAL A 76 -13.24 22.01 32.51
N ILE A 77 -12.92 20.73 32.71
CA ILE A 77 -12.62 19.83 31.59
C ILE A 77 -13.84 19.63 30.70
N ALA A 78 -15.03 19.42 31.27
CA ALA A 78 -16.28 19.33 30.51
C ALA A 78 -16.55 20.61 29.71
N ALA A 79 -16.32 21.78 30.29
CA ALA A 79 -16.48 23.06 29.60
C ALA A 79 -15.50 23.19 28.41
N VAL A 80 -14.23 22.83 28.60
CA VAL A 80 -13.23 22.83 27.51
C VAL A 80 -13.66 21.89 26.38
N PHE A 81 -14.17 20.71 26.69
CA PHE A 81 -14.67 19.77 25.68
C PHE A 81 -15.90 20.30 24.92
N LEU A 82 -16.86 20.90 25.63
CA LEU A 82 -18.05 21.49 25.00
C LEU A 82 -17.69 22.64 24.07
N VAL A 83 -16.78 23.52 24.51
CA VAL A 83 -16.27 24.61 23.68
C VAL A 83 -15.55 24.04 22.44
N SER A 84 -14.69 23.03 22.62
CA SER A 84 -14.01 22.37 21.50
C SER A 84 -14.98 21.74 20.49
N TRP A 85 -16.05 21.08 20.96
CA TRP A 85 -17.12 20.54 20.11
C TRP A 85 -17.80 21.64 19.31
N TYR A 86 -18.20 22.73 19.98
CA TYR A 86 -18.96 23.83 19.38
C TYR A 86 -18.25 24.48 18.18
N PHE A 87 -16.92 24.57 18.23
CA PHE A 87 -16.09 25.14 17.17
C PHE A 87 -15.65 24.13 16.09
N THR A 88 -15.98 22.84 16.22
CA THR A 88 -15.60 21.82 15.22
C THR A 88 -16.74 21.56 14.24
N ARG A 89 -16.55 21.91 12.96
CA ARG A 89 -17.55 21.76 11.90
C ARG A 89 -16.95 21.15 10.64
N TYR A 90 -17.77 20.46 9.86
CA TYR A 90 -17.36 19.85 8.59
C TYR A 90 -18.40 20.11 7.50
N GLN A 91 -17.96 20.05 6.25
CA GLN A 91 -18.80 20.20 5.07
C GLN A 91 -18.34 19.17 4.04
N VAL A 92 -19.29 18.43 3.45
CA VAL A 92 -19.02 17.47 2.37
C VAL A 92 -19.82 17.92 1.16
N THR A 93 -19.12 18.51 0.20
CA THR A 93 -19.67 18.94 -1.09
C THR A 93 -19.29 17.93 -2.17
N ALA A 94 -19.91 18.00 -3.35
CA ALA A 94 -19.60 17.14 -4.49
C ALA A 94 -18.11 17.16 -4.88
N GLU A 95 -17.45 18.31 -4.73
CA GLU A 95 -16.06 18.51 -5.14
C GLU A 95 -15.07 18.60 -3.97
N HIS A 96 -15.51 18.97 -2.77
CA HIS A 96 -14.62 19.27 -1.65
C HIS A 96 -15.13 18.73 -0.31
N VAL A 97 -14.23 18.17 0.50
CA VAL A 97 -14.42 17.96 1.95
C VAL A 97 -13.69 19.08 2.68
N ARG A 98 -14.41 19.86 3.51
CA ARG A 98 -13.82 20.92 4.34
C ARG A 98 -14.03 20.62 5.82
N VAL A 99 -13.02 20.89 6.62
CA VAL A 99 -13.05 20.71 8.08
C VAL A 99 -12.49 21.95 8.75
N HIS A 100 -13.26 22.51 9.68
CA HIS A 100 -12.86 23.60 10.57
C HIS A 100 -12.69 23.05 11.99
N SER A 101 -11.56 23.36 12.61
CA SER A 101 -11.25 22.87 13.95
C SER A 101 -10.42 23.88 14.75
N GLY A 102 -10.45 23.77 16.07
CA GLY A 102 -9.67 24.58 16.98
C GLY A 102 -10.44 25.77 17.57
N VAL A 103 -10.11 26.10 18.83
CA VAL A 103 -10.74 27.18 19.60
C VAL A 103 -9.84 28.43 19.57
N VAL A 104 -8.61 28.28 20.05
CA VAL A 104 -7.58 29.34 20.09
C VAL A 104 -6.83 29.41 18.76
N PHE A 105 -6.29 28.28 18.30
CA PHE A 105 -5.63 28.15 17.01
C PHE A 105 -6.59 27.51 16.01
N ARG A 106 -7.20 28.34 15.15
CA ARG A 106 -8.16 27.87 14.14
C ARG A 106 -7.41 27.23 12.98
N GLN A 107 -7.76 26.00 12.66
CA GLN A 107 -7.24 25.25 11.52
C GLN A 107 -8.38 24.95 10.55
N GLN A 108 -8.21 25.40 9.30
CA GLN A 108 -9.08 25.06 8.19
C GLN A 108 -8.34 24.11 7.25
N ARG A 109 -8.93 22.94 7.00
CA ARG A 109 -8.38 21.93 6.08
C ARG A 109 -9.41 21.63 5.00
N GLN A 110 -8.95 21.51 3.76
CA GLN A 110 -9.80 21.17 2.63
C GLN A 110 -9.13 20.13 1.75
N ALA A 111 -9.88 19.13 1.30
CA ALA A 111 -9.47 18.12 0.34
C ALA A 111 -10.46 18.12 -0.82
N ARG A 112 -9.94 18.11 -2.05
CA ARG A 112 -10.78 17.93 -3.22
C ARG A 112 -11.09 16.44 -3.42
N LEU A 113 -12.34 16.08 -3.64
CA LEU A 113 -12.77 14.67 -3.79
C LEU A 113 -12.14 14.01 -5.03
N ASP A 114 -11.96 14.77 -6.11
CA ASP A 114 -11.34 14.30 -7.36
C ASP A 114 -9.86 13.90 -7.20
N ARG A 115 -9.19 14.41 -6.16
CA ARG A 115 -7.80 14.07 -5.81
C ARG A 115 -7.69 13.08 -4.65
N VAL A 116 -8.80 12.63 -4.08
CA VAL A 116 -8.79 11.61 -3.02
C VAL A 116 -8.36 10.30 -3.66
N GLN A 117 -7.23 9.78 -3.20
CA GLN A 117 -6.69 8.53 -3.67
C GLN A 117 -7.19 7.38 -2.82
N ALA A 118 -7.06 7.47 -1.50
CA ALA A 118 -7.46 6.42 -0.58
C ALA A 118 -8.25 6.97 0.60
N ILE A 119 -9.13 6.12 1.14
CA ILE A 119 -9.97 6.43 2.28
C ILE A 119 -9.84 5.29 3.29
N ASP A 120 -9.31 5.63 4.46
CA ASP A 120 -9.17 4.72 5.60
C ASP A 120 -10.31 4.96 6.60
N ILE A 121 -10.89 3.89 7.13
CA ILE A 121 -11.81 3.94 8.28
C ILE A 121 -11.01 3.60 9.53
N VAL A 122 -10.93 4.52 10.48
CA VAL A 122 -10.26 4.33 11.77
C VAL A 122 -11.29 4.43 12.88
N GLN A 123 -11.37 3.41 13.72
CA GLN A 123 -12.17 3.41 14.95
C GLN A 123 -11.23 3.37 16.15
N PRO A 124 -10.79 4.53 16.67
CA PRO A 124 -10.07 4.59 17.94
C PRO A 124 -10.86 3.91 19.05
N PHE A 125 -10.19 3.43 20.11
CA PHE A 125 -10.81 2.67 21.19
C PHE A 125 -12.15 3.26 21.71
N LEU A 126 -12.18 4.54 22.07
CA LEU A 126 -13.41 5.19 22.53
C LEU A 126 -14.44 5.31 21.40
N ALA A 127 -14.03 5.61 20.18
CA ALA A 127 -14.93 5.66 19.03
C ALA A 127 -15.62 4.30 18.82
N ARG A 128 -14.85 3.21 18.91
CA ARG A 128 -15.34 1.84 18.81
C ARG A 128 -16.38 1.50 19.88
N ILE A 129 -16.19 1.95 21.12
CA ILE A 129 -17.17 1.79 22.20
C ILE A 129 -18.48 2.52 21.87
N PHE A 130 -18.40 3.71 21.30
CA PHE A 130 -19.57 4.53 20.95
C PHE A 130 -20.12 4.27 19.53
N GLY A 131 -19.60 3.28 18.79
CA GLY A 131 -20.03 2.98 17.41
C GLY A 131 -19.67 4.06 16.37
N LEU A 132 -18.63 4.86 16.65
CA LEU A 132 -18.18 5.98 15.84
C LEU A 132 -16.89 5.61 15.08
N ALA A 133 -16.73 6.20 13.89
CA ALA A 133 -15.56 6.03 13.04
C ALA A 133 -15.06 7.37 12.47
N GLU A 134 -13.76 7.47 12.26
CA GLU A 134 -13.08 8.57 11.58
C GLU A 134 -12.69 8.12 10.17
N LEU A 135 -13.05 8.91 9.16
CA LEU A 135 -12.60 8.75 7.78
C LEU A 135 -11.35 9.59 7.56
N LYS A 136 -10.28 8.96 7.10
CA LYS A 136 -9.03 9.62 6.76
C LYS A 136 -8.79 9.58 5.25
N PHE A 137 -8.71 10.76 4.65
CA PHE A 137 -8.54 10.95 3.22
C PHE A 137 -7.07 11.17 2.88
N GLU A 138 -6.55 10.37 1.97
CA GLU A 138 -5.21 10.54 1.39
C GLU A 138 -5.32 11.25 0.04
N VAL A 139 -4.57 12.34 -0.10
CA VAL A 139 -4.57 13.19 -1.30
C VAL A 139 -3.14 13.29 -1.82
N ALA A 140 -2.97 13.13 -3.14
CA ALA A 140 -1.67 13.04 -3.81
C ALA A 140 -0.69 14.20 -3.51
N ASP A 141 -1.23 15.37 -3.19
CA ASP A 141 -0.53 16.66 -3.12
C ASP A 141 -0.45 17.22 -1.68
N ALA A 142 -0.99 16.49 -0.68
CA ALA A 142 -1.22 17.04 0.65
C ALA A 142 -0.11 16.77 1.68
N GLY A 143 0.94 16.02 1.34
CA GLY A 143 1.98 15.63 2.29
C GLY A 143 1.38 15.03 3.59
N GLU A 144 1.79 15.52 4.75
CA GLU A 144 1.25 15.07 6.05
C GLU A 144 -0.17 15.59 6.38
N SER A 145 -0.75 16.44 5.52
CA SER A 145 -2.04 17.11 5.76
C SER A 145 -3.25 16.29 5.30
N ALA A 146 -3.28 15.00 5.64
CA ALA A 146 -4.45 14.17 5.42
C ALA A 146 -5.68 14.82 6.10
N VAL A 147 -6.74 15.04 5.32
CA VAL A 147 -8.02 15.54 5.85
C VAL A 147 -8.68 14.39 6.60
N ARG A 148 -9.12 14.67 7.84
CA ARG A 148 -9.80 13.70 8.68
C ARG A 148 -11.21 14.19 8.93
N LEU A 149 -12.19 13.41 8.49
CA LEU A 149 -13.59 13.62 8.80
C LEU A 149 -13.94 12.72 9.97
N ALA A 150 -14.16 13.31 11.14
CA ALA A 150 -14.19 12.55 12.37
C ALA A 150 -15.59 12.26 12.89
N PHE A 151 -15.71 11.04 13.41
CA PHE A 151 -16.79 10.51 14.25
C PHE A 151 -18.18 10.57 13.61
N LEU A 152 -18.26 9.99 12.42
CA LEU A 152 -19.51 9.52 11.82
C LEU A 152 -19.91 8.22 12.50
N LYS A 153 -21.19 7.82 12.49
CA LYS A 153 -21.55 6.45 12.85
C LYS A 153 -20.86 5.49 11.87
N LEU A 154 -20.52 4.28 12.34
CA LEU A 154 -19.77 3.33 11.53
C LEU A 154 -20.45 3.02 10.18
N ASP A 155 -21.77 2.83 10.17
CA ASP A 155 -22.52 2.52 8.95
C ASP A 155 -22.52 3.71 7.98
N ASP A 156 -22.70 4.93 8.48
CA ASP A 156 -22.60 6.15 7.69
C ASP A 156 -21.21 6.32 7.10
N ALA A 157 -20.16 6.00 7.87
CA ALA A 157 -18.78 6.07 7.41
C ALA A 157 -18.51 5.06 6.28
N LYS A 158 -19.05 3.84 6.38
CA LYS A 158 -18.96 2.82 5.34
C LYS A 158 -19.71 3.23 4.07
N LYS A 159 -20.95 3.71 4.21
CA LYS A 159 -21.76 4.24 3.10
C LYS A 159 -21.02 5.38 2.39
N LEU A 160 -20.59 6.39 3.14
CA LEU A 160 -19.88 7.55 2.59
C LEU A 160 -18.59 7.14 1.87
N ARG A 161 -17.83 6.19 2.41
CA ARG A 161 -16.65 5.62 1.74
C ARG A 161 -17.03 4.97 0.41
N ALA A 162 -18.05 4.12 0.40
CA ALA A 162 -18.50 3.43 -0.81
C ALA A 162 -18.95 4.43 -1.87
N THR A 163 -19.75 5.44 -1.50
CA THR A 163 -20.20 6.51 -2.41
C THR A 163 -19.04 7.31 -2.98
N ILE A 164 -18.05 7.69 -2.17
CA ILE A 164 -16.90 8.47 -2.65
C ILE A 164 -16.01 7.63 -3.56
N LEU A 165 -15.76 6.35 -3.22
CA LEU A 165 -14.97 5.46 -4.07
C LEU A 165 -15.67 5.16 -5.40
N ALA A 166 -16.98 4.92 -5.39
CA ALA A 166 -17.78 4.73 -6.61
C ALA A 166 -17.69 5.96 -7.53
N ARG A 167 -17.89 7.16 -6.98
CA ARG A 167 -17.76 8.42 -7.72
C ARG A 167 -16.34 8.64 -8.25
N ALA A 168 -15.31 8.37 -7.44
CA ALA A 168 -13.91 8.48 -7.85
C ALA A 168 -13.54 7.47 -8.95
N ALA A 169 -14.23 6.33 -9.02
CA ALA A 169 -14.08 5.33 -10.05
C ALA A 169 -14.87 5.65 -11.35
N GLY A 170 -15.64 6.74 -11.36
CA GLY A 170 -16.50 7.10 -12.49
C GLY A 170 -17.76 6.25 -12.60
N VAL A 171 -18.13 5.52 -11.55
CA VAL A 171 -19.43 4.84 -11.45
C VAL A 171 -20.40 5.85 -10.86
N GLU A 172 -21.33 6.36 -11.67
CA GLU A 172 -22.45 7.16 -11.16
C GLU A 172 -23.33 6.25 -10.30
N PRO A 173 -23.49 6.55 -9.00
CA PRO A 173 -24.46 5.84 -8.17
C PRO A 173 -25.85 6.07 -8.74
N ASP A 174 -26.70 5.04 -8.71
CA ASP A 174 -28.10 5.14 -9.13
C ASP A 174 -28.77 6.36 -8.43
N PRO A 175 -29.28 7.35 -9.20
CA PRO A 175 -29.91 8.54 -8.63
C PRO A 175 -31.15 8.22 -7.79
N ASP A 176 -31.81 7.08 -8.01
CA ASP A 176 -33.01 6.68 -7.27
C ASP A 176 -32.69 5.97 -5.94
N HIS A 177 -31.50 5.36 -5.80
CA HIS A 177 -31.05 4.68 -4.57
C HIS A 177 -29.57 4.98 -4.22
N PRO A 178 -29.20 6.23 -3.91
CA PRO A 178 -27.82 6.60 -3.57
C PRO A 178 -27.31 5.97 -2.27
N GLU A 179 -28.20 5.38 -1.46
CA GLU A 179 -27.89 4.69 -0.20
C GLU A 179 -27.61 3.18 -0.34
N GLU A 180 -27.91 2.58 -1.50
CA GLU A 180 -27.81 1.14 -1.74
C GLU A 180 -26.60 0.76 -2.60
N VAL A 181 -25.46 1.43 -2.44
CA VAL A 181 -24.20 0.90 -2.99
C VAL A 181 -23.79 -0.27 -2.10
N PRO A 182 -23.89 -1.55 -2.55
CA PRO A 182 -23.58 -2.69 -1.70
C PRO A 182 -22.10 -2.66 -1.33
N GLU A 183 -21.76 -2.90 -0.05
CA GLU A 183 -20.37 -3.04 0.37
C GLU A 183 -19.74 -4.17 -0.47
N ALA A 184 -18.74 -3.82 -1.28
CA ALA A 184 -18.21 -4.75 -2.28
C ALA A 184 -17.77 -6.08 -1.63
N PRO A 185 -18.11 -7.24 -2.23
CA PRO A 185 -17.94 -8.55 -1.60
C PRO A 185 -16.47 -8.81 -1.27
N GLU A 186 -16.20 -9.14 -0.01
CA GLU A 186 -14.86 -9.41 0.49
C GLU A 186 -14.60 -10.92 0.48
N ARG A 187 -13.53 -11.34 -0.22
CA ARG A 187 -13.02 -12.71 -0.10
C ARG A 187 -11.77 -12.70 0.77
N GLU A 188 -11.85 -13.26 1.96
CA GLU A 188 -10.70 -13.37 2.86
C GLU A 188 -9.60 -14.23 2.21
N VAL A 189 -8.39 -13.68 2.14
CA VAL A 189 -7.21 -14.38 1.60
C VAL A 189 -6.31 -14.83 2.74
N VAL A 190 -6.02 -13.93 3.67
CA VAL A 190 -5.12 -14.22 4.80
C VAL A 190 -5.72 -13.73 6.10
N VAL A 191 -5.78 -14.62 7.09
CA VAL A 191 -6.15 -14.31 8.48
C VAL A 191 -5.01 -14.72 9.38
N ILE A 192 -4.46 -13.75 10.12
CA ILE A 192 -3.33 -14.01 11.01
C ILE A 192 -3.87 -14.31 12.42
N PRO A 193 -3.57 -15.49 13.00
CA PRO A 193 -4.01 -15.80 14.34
C PRO A 193 -3.32 -14.88 15.37
N PRO A 194 -4.05 -14.38 16.38
CA PRO A 194 -3.50 -13.48 17.40
C PRO A 194 -2.22 -13.98 18.08
N GLY A 195 -2.17 -15.27 18.40
CA GLY A 195 -1.00 -15.89 19.03
C GLY A 195 0.27 -15.83 18.16
N ARG A 196 0.12 -15.83 16.82
CA ARG A 196 1.27 -15.68 15.91
C ARG A 196 1.83 -14.28 15.95
N VAL A 197 1.00 -13.25 16.08
CA VAL A 197 1.42 -11.85 16.21
C VAL A 197 2.21 -11.64 17.50
N VAL A 198 1.67 -12.15 18.62
CA VAL A 198 2.36 -12.11 19.93
C VAL A 198 3.68 -12.87 19.85
N GLY A 199 3.69 -14.07 19.27
CA GLY A 199 4.91 -14.84 19.04
C GLY A 199 5.92 -14.07 18.18
N ALA A 200 5.48 -13.42 17.10
CA ALA A 200 6.37 -12.63 16.24
C ALA A 200 6.97 -11.44 16.98
N ALA A 201 6.18 -10.76 17.83
CA ALA A 201 6.63 -9.66 18.66
C ALA A 201 7.66 -10.11 19.70
N LEU A 202 7.46 -11.27 20.34
CA LEU A 202 8.41 -11.87 21.30
C LEU A 202 9.68 -12.43 20.62
N LEU A 203 9.59 -12.89 19.38
CA LEU A 203 10.74 -13.30 18.59
C LEU A 203 11.30 -12.14 17.73
N SER A 204 11.09 -10.89 18.15
CA SER A 204 11.58 -9.72 17.43
C SER A 204 12.97 -9.30 17.89
N GLY A 205 13.63 -8.44 17.09
CA GLY A 205 14.90 -7.83 17.49
C GLY A 205 14.78 -6.98 18.76
N THR A 206 13.60 -6.43 19.04
CA THR A 206 13.31 -5.63 20.24
C THR A 206 13.48 -6.47 21.51
N THR A 207 13.02 -7.72 21.50
CA THR A 207 13.18 -8.63 22.66
C THR A 207 14.64 -8.96 22.91
N VAL A 208 15.42 -9.19 21.85
CA VAL A 208 16.86 -9.43 21.97
C VAL A 208 17.56 -8.19 22.53
N ALA A 209 17.27 -7.00 21.98
CA ALA A 209 17.83 -5.75 22.45
C ALA A 209 17.49 -5.48 23.93
N LEU A 210 16.27 -5.79 24.35
CA LEU A 210 15.82 -5.69 25.74
C LEU A 210 16.64 -6.62 26.64
N VAL A 211 16.74 -7.91 26.31
CA VAL A 211 17.50 -8.88 27.12
C VAL A 211 18.96 -8.46 27.25
N VAL A 212 19.58 -8.00 26.17
CA VAL A 212 20.94 -7.48 26.17
C VAL A 212 21.04 -6.21 27.03
N ALA A 213 20.13 -5.25 26.86
CA ALA A 213 20.12 -4.02 27.65
C ALA A 213 19.95 -4.31 29.15
N ALA A 214 19.01 -5.19 29.52
CA ALA A 214 18.81 -5.63 30.89
C ALA A 214 20.07 -6.29 31.46
N ALA A 215 20.73 -7.18 30.70
CA ALA A 215 21.97 -7.82 31.12
C ALA A 215 23.10 -6.80 31.33
N VAL A 216 23.28 -5.85 30.41
CA VAL A 216 24.29 -4.77 30.52
C VAL A 216 24.02 -3.91 31.75
N ILE A 217 22.76 -3.51 31.96
CA ILE A 217 22.35 -2.68 33.09
C ILE A 217 22.56 -3.42 34.41
N ILE A 218 22.14 -4.68 34.52
CA ILE A 218 22.35 -5.50 35.73
C ILE A 218 23.86 -5.66 36.01
N THR A 219 24.64 -5.96 34.99
CA THR A 219 26.10 -6.11 35.12
C THR A 219 26.75 -4.81 35.57
N LEU A 220 26.34 -3.67 35.00
CA LEU A 220 26.84 -2.36 35.40
C LEU A 220 26.42 -1.98 36.83
N GLY A 221 25.17 -2.30 37.20
CA GLY A 221 24.61 -2.16 38.54
C GLY A 221 25.46 -2.85 39.61
N ILE A 222 25.80 -4.10 39.34
CA ILE A 222 26.63 -4.93 40.23
C ILE A 222 28.09 -4.42 40.25
N THR A 223 28.64 -4.01 39.10
CA THR A 223 30.06 -3.63 38.99
C THR A 223 30.34 -2.25 39.59
N LEU A 224 29.39 -1.32 39.48
CA LEU A 224 29.54 0.05 39.99
C LEU A 224 28.98 0.24 41.40
N ASP A 225 28.34 -0.78 41.98
CA ASP A 225 27.69 -0.75 43.30
C ASP A 225 26.74 0.46 43.49
N THR A 226 26.03 0.84 42.41
CA THR A 226 25.15 2.02 42.39
C THR A 226 23.68 1.59 42.29
N PRO A 227 22.90 1.70 43.38
CA PRO A 227 21.49 1.27 43.38
C PRO A 227 20.60 2.12 42.46
N PHE A 228 21.04 3.32 42.07
CA PHE A 228 20.33 4.19 41.12
C PHE A 228 20.18 3.59 39.72
N ILE A 229 20.97 2.58 39.36
CA ILE A 229 20.85 1.88 38.08
C ILE A 229 19.48 1.17 37.97
N ALA A 230 18.87 0.77 39.09
CA ALA A 230 17.52 0.21 39.09
C ALA A 230 16.44 1.24 38.68
N THR A 231 16.59 2.51 39.05
CA THR A 231 15.65 3.58 38.66
C THR A 231 15.71 3.88 37.15
N SER A 232 16.89 3.72 36.53
CA SER A 232 17.06 3.80 35.07
C SER A 232 16.25 2.75 34.30
N PHE A 233 15.70 1.73 34.97
CA PHE A 233 14.83 0.74 34.37
C PHE A 233 13.46 1.30 33.98
N ILE A 234 12.98 2.36 34.65
CA ILE A 234 11.62 2.88 34.42
C ILE A 234 11.47 3.43 32.99
N PRO A 235 12.33 4.34 32.48
CA PRO A 235 12.23 4.80 31.09
C PRO A 235 12.41 3.67 30.07
N LEU A 236 13.31 2.72 30.35
CA LEU A 236 13.52 1.56 29.48
C LEU A 236 12.27 0.69 29.41
N LEU A 237 11.64 0.40 30.56
CA LEU A 237 10.42 -0.39 30.64
C LEU A 237 9.26 0.31 29.93
N ILE A 238 9.13 1.63 30.07
CA ILE A 238 8.13 2.42 29.32
C ILE A 238 8.39 2.30 27.81
N GLY A 239 9.64 2.46 27.35
CA GLY A 239 10.01 2.31 25.94
C GLY A 239 9.71 0.91 25.40
N VAL A 240 9.99 -0.13 26.20
CA VAL A 240 9.69 -1.53 25.89
C VAL A 240 8.18 -1.76 25.75
N VAL A 241 7.40 -1.32 26.73
CA VAL A 241 5.94 -1.45 26.72
C VAL A 241 5.38 -0.74 25.48
N GLY A 242 5.86 0.47 25.17
CA GLY A 242 5.49 1.20 23.96
C GLY A 242 5.83 0.44 22.67
N ALA A 243 7.00 -0.19 22.59
CA ALA A 243 7.43 -0.95 21.42
C ALA A 243 6.57 -2.21 21.19
N TYR A 244 6.27 -2.97 22.25
CA TYR A 244 5.36 -4.12 22.16
C TYR A 244 3.93 -3.70 21.86
N TRP A 245 3.48 -2.62 22.48
CA TRP A 245 2.17 -2.04 22.19
C TRP A 245 2.01 -1.71 20.71
N SER A 246 3.00 -1.02 20.12
CA SER A 246 3.02 -0.68 18.69
C SER A 246 3.00 -1.91 17.78
N ALA A 247 3.78 -2.95 18.13
CA ALA A 247 3.81 -4.20 17.38
C ALA A 247 2.46 -4.93 17.43
N LEU A 248 1.81 -4.96 18.59
CA LEU A 248 0.51 -5.60 18.78
C LEU A 248 -0.61 -4.78 18.12
N SER A 249 -0.65 -3.46 18.30
CA SER A 249 -1.69 -2.61 17.70
C SER A 249 -1.65 -2.65 16.17
N THR A 250 -0.49 -2.86 15.57
CA THR A 250 -0.33 -2.92 14.10
C THR A 250 -0.59 -4.31 13.52
N GLY A 251 -0.42 -5.38 14.31
CA GLY A 251 -0.52 -6.75 13.82
C GLY A 251 -1.72 -7.56 14.30
N TYR A 252 -2.38 -7.15 15.39
CA TYR A 252 -3.43 -7.95 16.02
C TYR A 252 -4.72 -7.97 15.19
N ASN A 253 -5.42 -9.12 15.19
CA ASN A 253 -6.62 -9.38 14.39
C ASN A 253 -6.48 -8.98 12.91
N PHE A 254 -5.28 -9.18 12.35
CA PHE A 254 -4.99 -8.81 10.97
C PHE A 254 -5.69 -9.74 9.99
N ARG A 255 -6.44 -9.15 9.07
CA ARG A 255 -7.16 -9.82 7.99
C ARG A 255 -6.90 -9.08 6.68
N ALA A 256 -6.52 -9.81 5.65
CA ALA A 256 -6.42 -9.32 4.29
C ALA A 256 -7.50 -10.00 3.44
N ALA A 257 -8.33 -9.18 2.79
CA ALA A 257 -9.36 -9.62 1.87
C ALA A 257 -9.19 -8.94 0.51
N THR A 258 -9.51 -9.66 -0.56
CA THR A 258 -9.65 -9.06 -1.89
C THR A 258 -11.02 -8.44 -2.02
N SER A 259 -11.05 -7.23 -2.56
CA SER A 259 -12.26 -6.47 -2.88
C SER A 259 -12.14 -5.92 -4.30
N PRO A 260 -13.25 -5.60 -4.98
CA PRO A 260 -13.23 -4.88 -6.26
C PRO A 260 -12.37 -3.61 -6.25
N ASP A 261 -12.35 -2.87 -5.14
CA ASP A 261 -11.57 -1.62 -4.99
C ASP A 261 -10.08 -1.84 -4.66
N GLY A 262 -9.64 -3.09 -4.41
CA GLY A 262 -8.26 -3.43 -4.06
C GLY A 262 -8.10 -4.41 -2.89
N ILE A 263 -6.91 -4.45 -2.29
CA ILE A 263 -6.62 -5.30 -1.12
C ILE A 263 -7.08 -4.56 0.13
N ARG A 264 -8.13 -5.06 0.78
CA ARG A 264 -8.65 -4.54 2.04
C ARG A 264 -7.93 -5.20 3.21
N MET A 265 -7.36 -4.39 4.07
CA MET A 265 -6.69 -4.83 5.29
C MET A 265 -7.47 -4.32 6.49
N ARG A 266 -7.76 -5.21 7.43
CA ARG A 266 -8.36 -4.89 8.72
C ARG A 266 -7.41 -5.30 9.82
N TYR A 267 -7.07 -4.40 10.72
CA TYR A 267 -6.16 -4.68 11.84
C TYR A 267 -6.40 -3.77 13.04
N GLY A 268 -5.94 -4.22 14.21
CA GLY A 268 -5.97 -3.45 15.44
C GLY A 268 -6.32 -4.29 16.68
N LEU A 269 -5.80 -3.87 17.83
CA LEU A 269 -6.06 -4.51 19.13
C LEU A 269 -7.27 -3.86 19.80
N LEU A 270 -7.11 -2.58 20.18
CA LEU A 270 -8.17 -1.76 20.77
C LEU A 270 -8.87 -0.93 19.71
N ASP A 271 -8.09 -0.24 18.88
CA ASP A 271 -8.59 0.41 17.68
C ASP A 271 -8.87 -0.61 16.58
N THR A 272 -9.72 -0.25 15.62
CA THR A 272 -9.94 -1.05 14.41
C THR A 272 -9.73 -0.16 13.21
N ARG A 273 -8.83 -0.57 12.33
CA ARG A 273 -8.50 0.16 11.09
C ARG A 273 -8.89 -0.69 9.91
N SER A 274 -9.58 -0.09 8.94
CA SER A 274 -9.83 -0.67 7.63
C SER A 274 -9.21 0.23 6.57
N GLN A 275 -8.22 -0.31 5.86
CA GLN A 275 -7.50 0.35 4.79
C GLN A 275 -7.70 -0.43 3.49
N THR A 276 -7.80 0.28 2.37
CA THR A 276 -7.75 -0.35 1.03
C THR A 276 -6.49 0.11 0.31
N VAL A 277 -5.67 -0.85 -0.11
CA VAL A 277 -4.52 -0.60 -0.98
C VAL A 277 -4.87 -1.13 -2.37
N PRO A 278 -5.09 -0.26 -3.36
CA PRO A 278 -5.21 -0.69 -4.74
C PRO A 278 -3.86 -1.27 -5.18
N PRO A 279 -3.81 -2.50 -5.71
CA PRO A 279 -2.55 -3.14 -6.08
C PRO A 279 -1.81 -2.41 -7.20
N GLY A 280 -2.52 -1.73 -8.12
CA GLY A 280 -1.87 -0.82 -9.11
C GLY A 280 -1.05 0.30 -8.45
N ARG A 281 -1.41 0.73 -7.24
CA ARG A 281 -0.63 1.77 -6.54
C ARG A 281 0.60 1.23 -5.82
N VAL A 282 0.82 -0.08 -5.77
CA VAL A 282 2.00 -0.66 -5.14
C VAL A 282 3.22 -0.47 -6.05
N GLN A 283 4.21 0.25 -5.54
CA GLN A 283 5.41 0.64 -6.28
C GLN A 283 6.57 -0.33 -6.06
N ALA A 284 6.67 -0.88 -4.85
CA ALA A 284 7.67 -1.86 -4.48
C ALA A 284 7.15 -2.74 -3.33
N LEU A 285 7.55 -4.00 -3.31
CA LEU A 285 7.32 -4.91 -2.19
C LEU A 285 8.64 -5.26 -1.51
N GLY A 286 8.63 -5.32 -0.19
CA GLY A 286 9.74 -5.75 0.65
C GLY A 286 9.30 -6.91 1.52
N ILE A 287 10.00 -8.03 1.41
CA ILE A 287 9.79 -9.23 2.22
C ILE A 287 10.98 -9.37 3.14
N VAL A 288 10.74 -9.29 4.45
CA VAL A 288 11.77 -9.31 5.48
C VAL A 288 11.59 -10.52 6.40
N GLN A 289 12.69 -11.21 6.68
CA GLN A 289 12.76 -12.30 7.65
C GLN A 289 13.89 -12.04 8.66
N SER A 290 13.50 -11.77 9.90
CA SER A 290 14.39 -11.62 11.06
C SER A 290 15.08 -12.94 11.44
N PRO A 291 16.23 -12.90 12.14
CA PRO A 291 16.95 -14.11 12.52
C PRO A 291 16.11 -15.13 13.31
N LEU A 292 15.42 -14.69 14.36
CA LEU A 292 14.63 -15.56 15.23
C LEU A 292 13.39 -16.13 14.52
N TRP A 293 12.83 -15.39 13.57
CA TRP A 293 11.67 -15.80 12.77
C TRP A 293 11.98 -16.94 11.80
N ARG A 294 13.25 -17.21 11.51
CA ARG A 294 13.67 -18.32 10.64
C ARG A 294 13.27 -19.68 11.19
N LEU A 295 13.30 -19.84 12.51
CA LEU A 295 12.95 -21.10 13.17
C LEU A 295 11.48 -21.46 12.95
N LYS A 296 10.62 -20.45 12.78
CA LYS A 296 9.18 -20.62 12.54
C LYS A 296 8.76 -20.36 11.10
N GLY A 297 9.71 -20.05 10.21
CA GLY A 297 9.42 -19.72 8.82
C GLY A 297 8.54 -18.47 8.65
N TRP A 298 8.68 -17.49 9.55
CA TRP A 298 7.89 -16.26 9.51
C TRP A 298 8.55 -15.17 8.68
N TYR A 299 7.70 -14.39 8.01
CA TYR A 299 8.05 -13.29 7.12
C TYR A 299 7.14 -12.10 7.36
N ARG A 300 7.65 -10.90 7.09
CA ARG A 300 6.87 -9.65 7.03
C ARG A 300 6.87 -9.15 5.59
N VAL A 301 5.73 -8.66 5.12
CA VAL A 301 5.59 -8.01 3.81
C VAL A 301 5.24 -6.54 4.01
N THR A 302 6.08 -5.66 3.49
CA THR A 302 5.88 -4.21 3.46
C THR A 302 5.85 -3.72 2.01
N VAL A 303 5.24 -2.57 1.78
CA VAL A 303 5.08 -1.99 0.45
C VAL A 303 5.35 -0.50 0.44
N ASN A 304 5.83 0.00 -0.69
CA ASN A 304 5.75 1.41 -1.01
C ASN A 304 4.48 1.61 -1.84
N VAL A 305 3.62 2.55 -1.44
CA VAL A 305 2.35 2.80 -2.13
C VAL A 305 2.30 4.27 -2.53
N ALA A 306 1.93 4.54 -3.77
CA ALA A 306 1.72 5.91 -4.24
C ALA A 306 0.62 6.61 -3.43
N GLY A 307 0.86 7.86 -3.03
CA GLY A 307 -0.09 8.67 -2.25
C GLY A 307 0.00 8.47 -0.73
N TYR A 308 0.62 7.40 -0.27
CA TYR A 308 0.90 7.21 1.16
C TYR A 308 2.29 7.80 1.44
N GLY A 309 2.33 9.01 1.99
CA GLY A 309 3.59 9.74 2.23
C GLY A 309 4.59 8.97 3.10
N ALA A 310 5.88 9.29 2.97
CA ALA A 310 6.94 8.77 3.83
C ALA A 310 6.92 9.43 5.22
N SER A 311 5.82 9.28 5.95
CA SER A 311 5.80 9.69 7.34
C SER A 311 6.55 8.66 8.16
N ALA A 312 7.57 9.10 8.90
CA ALA A 312 8.26 8.31 9.92
C ALA A 312 7.36 7.98 11.15
N SER A 313 6.09 8.37 11.11
CA SER A 313 5.11 8.08 12.15
C SER A 313 4.68 6.61 12.13
N ASN A 314 4.32 6.09 13.31
CA ASN A 314 3.79 4.72 13.46
C ASN A 314 2.60 4.44 12.53
N GLU A 315 1.81 5.47 12.22
CA GLU A 315 0.66 5.39 11.33
C GLU A 315 1.06 5.16 9.87
N GLY A 316 2.12 5.81 9.39
CA GLY A 316 2.67 5.58 8.05
C GLY A 316 3.24 4.18 7.88
N GLN A 317 3.93 3.67 8.90
CA GLN A 317 4.47 2.29 8.89
C GLN A 317 3.38 1.23 8.87
N ALA A 318 2.29 1.43 9.62
CA ALA A 318 1.15 0.52 9.64
C ALA A 318 0.51 0.40 8.24
N ARG A 319 0.38 1.53 7.54
CA ARG A 319 -0.20 1.60 6.19
C ARG A 319 0.63 0.93 5.11
N ALA A 320 1.94 0.91 5.32
CA ALA A 320 2.89 0.29 4.43
C ALA A 320 3.08 -1.21 4.72
N THR A 321 2.36 -1.80 5.70
CA THR A 321 2.50 -3.21 6.05
C THR A 321 1.34 -4.02 5.47
N LEU A 322 1.61 -4.84 4.43
CA LEU A 322 0.62 -5.76 3.86
C LEU A 322 0.48 -7.08 4.62
N LEU A 323 1.55 -7.50 5.31
CA LEU A 323 1.54 -8.71 6.12
C LEU A 323 2.48 -8.50 7.33
N PRO A 324 1.95 -8.31 8.54
CA PRO A 324 2.80 -8.07 9.72
C PRO A 324 3.64 -9.29 10.09
N VAL A 325 3.04 -10.50 9.97
CA VAL A 325 3.69 -11.79 10.14
C VAL A 325 2.93 -12.88 9.36
N GLY A 326 3.63 -13.66 8.53
CA GLY A 326 3.03 -14.82 7.89
C GLY A 326 4.03 -15.87 7.43
N THR A 327 3.51 -17.00 6.97
CA THR A 327 4.29 -18.12 6.42
C THR A 327 4.71 -17.84 4.98
N ARG A 328 5.58 -18.70 4.44
CA ARG A 328 6.00 -18.61 3.02
C ARG A 328 4.80 -18.63 2.07
N ASP A 329 3.80 -19.47 2.33
CA ASP A 329 2.65 -19.63 1.44
C ASP A 329 1.74 -18.40 1.46
N GLU A 330 1.52 -17.82 2.65
CA GLU A 330 0.77 -16.57 2.82
C GLU A 330 1.46 -15.39 2.10
N VAL A 331 2.80 -15.35 2.13
CA VAL A 331 3.59 -14.35 1.37
C VAL A 331 3.40 -14.54 -0.13
N LEU A 332 3.43 -15.78 -0.62
CA LEU A 332 3.22 -16.09 -2.04
C LEU A 332 1.80 -15.75 -2.50
N GLN A 333 0.79 -15.96 -1.65
CA GLN A 333 -0.59 -15.55 -1.92
C GLN A 333 -0.70 -14.03 -2.06
N ILE A 334 -0.10 -13.25 -1.16
CA ILE A 334 -0.10 -11.78 -1.25
C ILE A 334 0.68 -11.30 -2.48
N LEU A 335 1.81 -11.95 -2.80
CA LEU A 335 2.56 -11.64 -4.02
C LEU A 335 1.70 -11.86 -5.27
N ALA A 336 0.92 -12.94 -5.33
CA ALA A 336 0.03 -13.22 -6.46
C ALA A 336 -1.09 -12.18 -6.61
N LEU A 337 -1.51 -11.52 -5.52
CA LEU A 337 -2.49 -10.43 -5.57
C LEU A 337 -1.90 -9.12 -6.10
N VAL A 338 -0.65 -8.82 -5.74
CA VAL A 338 -0.01 -7.55 -6.11
C VAL A 338 0.68 -7.64 -7.47
N LEU A 339 1.24 -8.81 -7.80
CA LEU A 339 1.89 -9.10 -9.07
C LEU A 339 1.27 -10.37 -9.69
N PRO A 340 0.09 -10.25 -10.34
CA PRO A 340 -0.62 -11.40 -10.92
C PRO A 340 0.18 -12.11 -12.00
N ASP A 341 0.93 -11.35 -12.82
CA ASP A 341 1.90 -11.89 -13.77
C ASP A 341 3.33 -11.66 -13.25
N PRO A 342 3.97 -12.70 -12.67
CA PRO A 342 5.34 -12.61 -12.17
C PRO A 342 6.40 -12.63 -13.29
N GLY A 343 6.02 -12.78 -14.56
CA GLY A 343 6.95 -12.75 -15.69
C GLY A 343 7.96 -13.90 -15.70
N THR A 344 7.62 -15.03 -15.07
CA THR A 344 8.44 -16.25 -15.04
C THR A 344 7.54 -17.49 -15.02
N PRO A 345 7.90 -18.57 -15.74
CA PRO A 345 7.14 -19.82 -15.71
C PRO A 345 7.21 -20.54 -14.35
N ARG A 346 8.21 -20.23 -13.51
CA ARG A 346 8.43 -20.89 -12.20
C ARG A 346 8.45 -19.89 -11.03
N PRO A 347 7.33 -19.20 -10.75
CA PRO A 347 7.31 -18.13 -9.76
C PRO A 347 7.69 -18.59 -8.35
N VAL A 348 7.14 -19.71 -7.88
CA VAL A 348 7.39 -20.22 -6.52
C VAL A 348 8.87 -20.47 -6.25
N GLU A 349 9.61 -20.92 -7.26
CA GLU A 349 11.04 -21.21 -7.21
C GLU A 349 11.86 -19.93 -7.20
N VAL A 350 11.59 -19.02 -8.14
CA VAL A 350 12.30 -17.72 -8.25
C VAL A 350 12.11 -16.88 -6.97
N PHE A 351 10.87 -16.68 -6.51
CA PHE A 351 10.61 -15.94 -5.27
C PHE A 351 11.15 -16.69 -4.04
N GLY A 352 11.08 -18.02 -4.04
CA GLY A 352 11.68 -18.86 -2.99
C GLY A 352 13.20 -18.69 -2.86
N ALA A 353 13.89 -18.68 -4.00
CA ALA A 353 15.32 -18.43 -4.12
C ALA A 353 15.68 -16.99 -3.70
N GLY A 354 14.82 -16.01 -3.97
CA GLY A 354 14.95 -14.66 -3.44
C GLY A 354 14.85 -14.60 -1.92
N MET A 355 13.84 -15.27 -1.34
CA MET A 355 13.60 -15.24 0.10
C MET A 355 14.70 -15.93 0.90
N THR A 356 15.15 -17.12 0.47
CA THR A 356 16.02 -17.99 1.29
C THR A 356 17.35 -18.38 0.66
N GLY A 357 17.50 -18.22 -0.66
CA GLY A 357 18.67 -18.62 -1.43
C GLY A 357 19.96 -17.89 -1.06
N ARG A 358 21.08 -18.50 -1.44
CA ARG A 358 22.45 -18.03 -1.17
C ARG A 358 23.39 -18.13 -2.37
N ASP A 359 22.97 -18.62 -3.52
CA ASP A 359 23.84 -18.75 -4.69
C ASP A 359 23.06 -18.35 -5.95
N GLY A 360 23.66 -18.49 -7.13
CA GLY A 360 23.06 -18.04 -8.39
C GLY A 360 21.92 -18.90 -8.95
N GLY A 361 21.32 -19.76 -8.13
CA GLY A 361 20.16 -20.56 -8.54
C GLY A 361 18.98 -19.68 -8.94
N GLU A 362 18.14 -20.18 -9.86
CA GLU A 362 16.95 -19.48 -10.39
C GLU A 362 17.25 -18.12 -11.03
N GLY A 363 18.41 -17.99 -11.71
CA GLY A 363 18.76 -16.79 -12.48
C GLY A 363 19.26 -15.62 -11.66
N TYR A 364 19.67 -15.85 -10.41
CA TYR A 364 20.25 -14.79 -9.57
C TYR A 364 21.72 -14.53 -9.91
N VAL A 365 22.06 -13.28 -10.20
CA VAL A 365 23.44 -12.82 -10.29
C VAL A 365 23.89 -12.35 -8.90
N THR A 366 24.95 -12.96 -8.37
CA THR A 366 25.44 -12.69 -7.01
C THR A 366 26.69 -11.82 -6.99
N THR A 367 26.98 -11.20 -5.84
CA THR A 367 28.25 -10.48 -5.63
C THR A 367 29.45 -11.39 -5.92
N PRO A 368 30.44 -10.92 -6.70
CA PRO A 368 31.57 -11.74 -7.12
C PRO A 368 32.49 -12.10 -5.94
N ARG A 369 33.17 -13.26 -6.02
CA ARG A 369 34.04 -13.79 -4.94
C ARG A 369 35.15 -12.84 -4.51
N ARG A 370 35.62 -11.96 -5.40
CA ARG A 370 36.63 -10.93 -5.11
C ARG A 370 36.16 -9.91 -4.07
N ALA A 371 34.87 -9.64 -3.98
CA ALA A 371 34.25 -8.75 -2.99
C ALA A 371 33.93 -9.46 -1.66
N ARG A 372 34.37 -10.71 -1.45
CA ARG A 372 34.18 -11.43 -0.18
C ARG A 372 34.73 -10.66 1.02
N TRP A 373 35.80 -9.89 0.86
CA TRP A 373 36.37 -9.12 1.99
C TRP A 373 35.51 -7.93 2.38
N LEU A 374 34.70 -7.39 1.46
CA LEU A 374 33.74 -6.31 1.72
C LEU A 374 32.42 -6.86 2.29
N ALA A 375 32.06 -8.09 1.93
CA ALA A 375 30.83 -8.75 2.36
C ALA A 375 31.05 -10.23 2.69
N PRO A 376 31.79 -10.57 3.78
CA PRO A 376 32.27 -11.94 4.04
C PRO A 376 31.15 -12.96 4.19
N LEU A 377 30.05 -12.55 4.80
CA LEU A 377 28.88 -13.40 4.98
C LEU A 377 27.82 -13.21 3.89
N ALA A 378 27.82 -12.04 3.25
CA ALA A 378 26.71 -11.60 2.39
C ALA A 378 26.99 -11.77 0.89
N TRP A 379 28.23 -11.97 0.45
CA TRP A 379 28.58 -12.05 -0.99
C TRP A 379 27.79 -13.11 -1.76
N ARG A 380 27.54 -14.27 -1.14
CA ARG A 380 26.71 -15.34 -1.68
C ARG A 380 25.24 -14.92 -1.83
N ARG A 381 24.74 -14.21 -0.82
CA ARG A 381 23.32 -13.88 -0.74
C ARG A 381 22.96 -12.59 -1.48
N ASN A 382 23.79 -11.57 -1.45
CA ASN A 382 23.53 -10.33 -2.17
C ASN A 382 23.47 -10.63 -3.67
N GLY A 383 22.38 -10.23 -4.31
CA GLY A 383 22.19 -10.48 -5.72
C GLY A 383 20.86 -9.98 -6.24
N PHE A 384 20.70 -10.07 -7.55
CA PHE A 384 19.50 -9.67 -8.25
C PHE A 384 19.12 -10.69 -9.31
N THR A 385 17.85 -10.70 -9.69
CA THR A 385 17.36 -11.39 -10.89
C THR A 385 16.29 -10.55 -11.55
N VAL A 386 16.10 -10.74 -12.85
CA VAL A 386 15.18 -9.98 -13.69
C VAL A 386 14.19 -10.95 -14.31
N THR A 387 12.91 -10.74 -14.06
CA THR A 387 11.82 -11.47 -14.71
C THR A 387 11.27 -10.67 -15.90
N GLY A 388 10.22 -11.14 -16.56
CA GLY A 388 9.55 -10.39 -17.63
C GLY A 388 8.82 -9.13 -17.13
N THR A 389 8.37 -9.11 -15.88
CA THR A 389 7.52 -8.03 -15.32
C THR A 389 8.13 -7.33 -14.11
N ALA A 390 9.05 -7.97 -13.39
CA ALA A 390 9.65 -7.40 -12.18
C ALA A 390 11.16 -7.68 -12.01
N LEU A 391 11.81 -6.74 -11.33
CA LEU A 391 13.16 -6.84 -10.80
C LEU A 391 13.13 -7.34 -9.36
N LEU A 392 13.87 -8.40 -9.06
CA LEU A 392 13.97 -8.99 -7.72
C LEU A 392 15.37 -8.79 -7.17
N LEU A 393 15.46 -8.19 -5.98
CA LEU A 393 16.72 -7.86 -5.30
C LEU A 393 16.76 -8.55 -3.96
N ARG A 394 17.80 -9.34 -3.69
CA ARG A 394 17.97 -10.01 -2.39
C ARG A 394 19.21 -9.52 -1.67
N SER A 395 19.10 -9.36 -0.35
CA SER A 395 20.19 -8.89 0.50
C SER A 395 20.10 -9.41 1.93
N GLY A 396 21.20 -9.24 2.65
CA GLY A 396 21.28 -9.40 4.11
C GLY A 396 21.34 -10.85 4.60
N VAL A 397 22.22 -11.11 5.58
CA VAL A 397 22.51 -12.47 6.07
C VAL A 397 21.81 -12.80 7.37
N LEU A 398 21.73 -11.84 8.29
CA LEU A 398 21.03 -11.97 9.58
C LEU A 398 19.59 -11.48 9.47
N TRP A 399 19.38 -10.34 8.80
CA TRP A 399 18.06 -9.91 8.33
C TRP A 399 17.99 -10.20 6.85
N ARG A 400 17.19 -11.20 6.48
CA ARG A 400 16.99 -11.57 5.08
C ARG A 400 15.97 -10.63 4.49
N GLN A 401 16.30 -10.02 3.36
CA GLN A 401 15.38 -9.15 2.65
C GLN A 401 15.33 -9.57 1.17
N LEU A 402 14.12 -9.62 0.63
CA LEU A 402 13.82 -9.69 -0.80
C LEU A 402 12.99 -8.46 -1.15
N VAL A 403 13.41 -7.70 -2.14
CA VAL A 403 12.67 -6.57 -2.68
C VAL A 403 12.22 -6.92 -4.09
N VAL A 404 10.97 -6.64 -4.40
CA VAL A 404 10.36 -6.85 -5.72
C VAL A 404 9.90 -5.51 -6.23
N VAL A 405 10.39 -5.12 -7.41
CA VAL A 405 10.05 -3.84 -8.07
C VAL A 405 9.54 -4.16 -9.47
N PRO A 406 8.26 -3.94 -9.79
CA PRO A 406 7.77 -4.07 -11.16
C PRO A 406 8.50 -3.08 -12.08
N HIS A 407 8.76 -3.45 -13.33
CA HIS A 407 9.58 -2.66 -14.24
C HIS A 407 9.00 -1.26 -14.45
N GLU A 408 7.69 -1.16 -14.61
CA GLU A 408 6.97 0.09 -14.82
C GLU A 408 7.06 1.06 -13.63
N ARG A 409 7.36 0.56 -12.43
CA ARG A 409 7.42 1.34 -11.17
C ARG A 409 8.80 1.91 -10.85
N THR A 410 9.82 1.55 -11.63
CA THR A 410 11.14 2.16 -11.50
C THR A 410 11.05 3.59 -12.02
N GLN A 411 11.29 4.61 -11.20
CA GLN A 411 11.21 6.02 -11.63
C GLN A 411 12.54 6.51 -12.18
N SER A 412 13.62 6.24 -11.45
CA SER A 412 14.98 6.54 -11.87
C SER A 412 15.95 5.49 -11.33
N LEU A 413 17.18 5.54 -11.83
CA LEU A 413 18.24 4.59 -11.54
C LEU A 413 19.50 5.40 -11.22
N SER A 414 20.24 5.01 -10.18
CA SER A 414 21.61 5.49 -9.96
C SER A 414 22.57 4.32 -9.82
N ILE A 415 23.79 4.54 -10.28
CA ILE A 415 24.91 3.64 -10.09
C ILE A 415 26.03 4.40 -9.38
N ASP A 416 26.50 3.82 -8.28
CA ASP A 416 27.48 4.44 -7.40
C ASP A 416 28.67 3.50 -7.24
N GLN A 417 29.87 4.01 -7.51
CA GLN A 417 31.12 3.26 -7.38
C GLN A 417 32.16 4.09 -6.64
N GLY A 418 32.41 3.73 -5.38
CA GLY A 418 33.46 4.35 -4.57
C GLY A 418 34.88 3.91 -4.98
N PRO A 419 35.94 4.52 -4.42
CA PRO A 419 37.33 4.16 -4.73
C PRO A 419 37.68 2.70 -4.42
N VAL A 420 37.16 2.16 -3.31
CA VAL A 420 37.36 0.76 -2.92
C VAL A 420 36.59 -0.18 -3.85
N ASP A 421 35.34 0.16 -4.18
CA ASP A 421 34.49 -0.60 -5.09
C ASP A 421 35.14 -0.70 -6.48
N ARG A 422 35.73 0.40 -6.97
CA ARG A 422 36.48 0.43 -8.24
C ARG A 422 37.68 -0.52 -8.23
N ARG A 423 38.45 -0.57 -7.13
CA ARG A 423 39.60 -1.49 -7.01
C ARG A 423 39.16 -2.96 -7.06
N VAL A 424 37.99 -3.28 -6.51
CA VAL A 424 37.43 -4.63 -6.49
C VAL A 424 36.47 -4.88 -7.68
N ARG A 425 36.33 -3.92 -8.60
CA ARG A 425 35.42 -3.94 -9.76
C ARG A 425 33.97 -4.28 -9.39
N VAL A 426 33.45 -3.64 -8.35
CA VAL A 426 32.04 -3.75 -7.98
C VAL A 426 31.35 -2.39 -8.04
N ALA A 427 30.02 -2.39 -8.08
CA ALA A 427 29.20 -1.18 -8.04
C ALA A 427 27.91 -1.42 -7.24
N ASN A 428 27.34 -0.35 -6.70
CA ASN A 428 26.04 -0.37 -6.04
C ASN A 428 25.02 0.27 -6.96
N LEU A 429 23.82 -0.28 -7.03
CA LEU A 429 22.72 0.31 -7.78
C LEU A 429 21.57 0.65 -6.84
N GLN A 430 20.94 1.79 -7.08
CA GLN A 430 19.73 2.20 -6.40
C GLN A 430 18.62 2.43 -7.43
N PHE A 431 17.46 1.82 -7.17
CA PHE A 431 16.28 1.95 -8.01
C PHE A 431 15.30 2.82 -7.25
N GLN A 432 15.13 4.06 -7.72
CA GLN A 432 14.27 5.01 -7.04
C GLN A 432 12.82 4.69 -7.35
N THR A 433 12.02 4.61 -6.29
CA THR A 433 10.57 4.41 -6.31
C THR A 433 9.95 5.45 -5.37
N THR A 434 8.61 5.52 -5.29
CA THR A 434 7.95 6.39 -4.34
C THR A 434 8.48 6.17 -2.91
N PRO A 435 8.67 7.25 -2.12
CA PRO A 435 9.13 7.15 -0.73
C PRO A 435 8.32 6.14 0.08
N GLY A 436 9.01 5.34 0.88
CA GLY A 436 8.39 4.30 1.72
C GLY A 436 9.42 3.43 2.43
N PRO A 437 8.99 2.40 3.19
CA PRO A 437 9.89 1.56 3.98
C PRO A 437 10.78 0.63 3.13
N VAL A 438 10.45 0.43 1.85
CA VAL A 438 11.22 -0.41 0.94
C VAL A 438 12.19 0.47 0.16
N SER A 439 13.49 0.22 0.30
CA SER A 439 14.52 0.89 -0.48
C SER A 439 15.20 -0.13 -1.41
N PRO A 440 14.83 -0.18 -2.70
CA PRO A 440 15.39 -1.15 -3.62
C PRO A 440 16.84 -0.80 -3.96
N ARG A 441 17.76 -1.70 -3.60
CA ARG A 441 19.20 -1.54 -3.82
C ARG A 441 19.88 -2.86 -4.11
N VAL A 442 20.85 -2.82 -5.02
CA VAL A 442 21.80 -3.91 -5.27
C VAL A 442 23.12 -3.52 -4.65
N LEU A 443 23.65 -4.38 -3.78
CA LEU A 443 24.89 -4.13 -3.05
C LEU A 443 26.03 -4.94 -3.68
N LEU A 444 27.14 -4.27 -4.00
CA LEU A 444 28.37 -4.90 -4.47
C LEU A 444 28.14 -5.86 -5.67
N ALA A 445 27.38 -5.43 -6.66
CA ALA A 445 27.27 -6.18 -7.92
C ALA A 445 28.62 -6.12 -8.67
N ASP A 446 28.88 -7.13 -9.49
CA ASP A 446 29.96 -7.06 -10.49
C ASP A 446 29.78 -5.80 -11.35
N ALA A 447 30.83 -5.02 -11.58
CA ALA A 447 30.71 -3.73 -12.27
C ALA A 447 30.12 -3.87 -13.70
N ASP A 448 30.45 -4.94 -14.42
CA ASP A 448 29.93 -5.14 -15.78
C ASP A 448 28.45 -5.55 -15.71
N ALA A 449 28.12 -6.49 -14.82
CA ALA A 449 26.72 -6.89 -14.59
C ALA A 449 25.84 -5.76 -14.04
N ALA A 450 26.43 -4.82 -13.28
CA ALA A 450 25.78 -3.61 -12.82
C ALA A 450 25.42 -2.68 -13.98
N TRP A 451 26.36 -2.46 -14.90
CA TRP A 451 26.11 -1.68 -16.11
C TRP A 451 25.05 -2.32 -17.02
N ASP A 452 25.12 -3.63 -17.22
CA ASP A 452 24.13 -4.38 -17.99
C ASP A 452 22.73 -4.28 -17.35
N LEU A 453 22.65 -4.40 -16.03
CA LEU A 453 21.40 -4.22 -15.29
C LEU A 453 20.87 -2.80 -15.41
N PHE A 454 21.73 -1.78 -15.31
CA PHE A 454 21.34 -0.38 -15.41
C PHE A 454 20.71 -0.07 -16.77
N HIS A 455 21.41 -0.43 -17.86
CA HIS A 455 20.89 -0.25 -19.22
C HIS A 455 19.66 -1.11 -19.47
N GLY A 456 19.73 -2.41 -19.17
CA GLY A 456 18.62 -3.34 -19.37
C GLY A 456 17.36 -2.95 -18.58
N GLN A 457 17.49 -2.47 -17.35
CA GLN A 457 16.36 -2.02 -16.56
C GLN A 457 15.78 -0.70 -17.07
N SER A 458 16.60 0.23 -17.55
CA SER A 458 16.08 1.49 -18.11
C SER A 458 15.21 1.25 -19.35
N VAL A 459 15.61 0.33 -20.23
CA VAL A 459 14.82 -0.10 -21.40
C VAL A 459 13.54 -0.82 -20.96
N ARG A 460 13.65 -1.84 -20.10
CA ARG A 460 12.48 -2.58 -19.60
C ARG A 460 11.47 -1.68 -18.90
N ALA A 461 11.94 -0.73 -18.08
CA ALA A 461 11.07 0.22 -17.40
C ALA A 461 10.36 1.15 -18.39
N ALA A 462 11.06 1.63 -19.43
CA ALA A 462 10.44 2.43 -20.48
C ALA A 462 9.40 1.65 -21.29
N GLU A 463 9.70 0.41 -21.68
CA GLU A 463 8.78 -0.46 -22.41
C GLU A 463 7.57 -0.89 -21.57
N ALA A 464 7.78 -1.21 -20.29
CA ALA A 464 6.71 -1.57 -19.38
C ALA A 464 5.75 -0.37 -19.19
N ARG A 465 6.27 0.84 -18.94
CA ARG A 465 5.45 2.05 -18.82
C ARG A 465 4.66 2.38 -20.09
N ARG A 466 5.19 2.09 -21.29
CA ARG A 466 4.46 2.26 -22.56
C ARG A 466 3.30 1.27 -22.72
N ARG A 467 3.43 0.07 -22.15
CA ARG A 467 2.40 -0.97 -22.19
C ARG A 467 1.38 -0.84 -21.06
N SER A 468 1.77 -0.25 -19.94
CA SER A 468 0.88 0.04 -18.82
C SER A 468 -0.06 1.19 -19.17
N GLY A 469 -1.35 0.89 -19.39
CA GLY A 469 -2.39 1.90 -19.53
C GLY A 469 -2.68 2.66 -18.21
N PRO A 470 -3.47 3.74 -18.25
CA PRO A 470 -3.90 4.45 -17.04
C PRO A 470 -4.64 3.47 -16.12
N GLU A 471 -4.12 3.32 -14.89
CA GLU A 471 -4.53 2.29 -13.95
C GLU A 471 -5.89 2.59 -13.30
N GLN A 472 -6.93 2.38 -14.09
CA GLN A 472 -8.30 2.39 -13.60
C GLN A 472 -8.62 0.97 -13.16
N TRP A 473 -8.21 0.64 -11.93
CA TRP A 473 -8.34 -0.68 -11.31
C TRP A 473 -9.76 -1.27 -11.36
N MET A 474 -10.79 -0.41 -11.48
CA MET A 474 -12.20 -0.81 -11.58
C MET A 474 -12.72 -0.92 -13.01
N LYS A 475 -11.94 -0.54 -14.04
CA LYS A 475 -12.31 -0.87 -15.42
C LYS A 475 -11.95 -2.33 -15.67
N PRO A 476 -12.91 -3.16 -16.09
CA PRO A 476 -12.60 -4.48 -16.61
C PRO A 476 -11.52 -4.33 -17.68
N VAL A 477 -10.41 -5.05 -17.55
CA VAL A 477 -9.47 -5.20 -18.67
C VAL A 477 -10.27 -5.91 -19.75
N SER A 478 -10.75 -5.15 -20.75
CA SER A 478 -11.25 -5.73 -21.98
C SER A 478 -10.05 -6.41 -22.61
N LEU A 479 -9.91 -7.72 -22.37
CA LEU A 479 -8.99 -8.54 -23.13
C LEU A 479 -9.30 -8.23 -24.59
N PRO A 480 -8.32 -7.84 -25.42
CA PRO A 480 -8.57 -7.70 -26.84
C PRO A 480 -9.07 -9.07 -27.28
N VAL A 481 -10.38 -9.15 -27.54
CA VAL A 481 -10.97 -10.24 -28.30
C VAL A 481 -10.13 -10.26 -29.56
N ALA A 482 -9.38 -11.34 -29.77
CA ALA A 482 -8.63 -11.52 -31.00
C ALA A 482 -9.63 -11.22 -32.11
N GLN A 483 -9.40 -10.13 -32.84
CA GLN A 483 -10.19 -9.83 -34.01
C GLN A 483 -9.96 -11.01 -34.93
N THR A 484 -10.93 -11.94 -34.96
CA THR A 484 -11.08 -12.87 -36.07
C THR A 484 -11.15 -11.98 -37.29
N VAL A 485 -10.05 -11.95 -38.03
CA VAL A 485 -9.99 -11.40 -39.36
C VAL A 485 -11.01 -12.20 -40.15
N ASP A 486 -12.17 -11.61 -40.45
CA ASP A 486 -13.11 -12.12 -41.44
C ASP A 486 -12.36 -12.15 -42.79
N GLY A 487 -11.79 -13.31 -43.09
CA GLY A 487 -11.46 -13.74 -44.45
C GLY A 487 -12.64 -14.53 -45.01
N PRO A 488 -12.94 -14.42 -46.31
CA PRO A 488 -14.24 -14.78 -46.85
C PRO A 488 -14.52 -16.29 -46.81
N ASP A 489 -15.73 -16.61 -46.34
CA ASP A 489 -16.53 -17.81 -46.57
C ASP A 489 -15.81 -19.12 -46.90
N HIS A 490 -15.54 -19.91 -45.86
CA HIS A 490 -15.57 -21.37 -45.98
C HIS A 490 -16.47 -21.96 -44.90
N HIS A 491 -17.74 -22.17 -45.26
CA HIS A 491 -18.63 -23.10 -44.58
C HIS A 491 -18.00 -24.50 -44.62
N VAL A 492 -17.47 -24.97 -43.49
CA VAL A 492 -17.10 -26.37 -43.33
C VAL A 492 -18.35 -27.13 -42.89
N GLU A 493 -19.07 -27.67 -43.87
CA GLU A 493 -20.15 -28.61 -43.66
C GLU A 493 -19.54 -29.98 -43.28
N VAL A 494 -19.76 -30.42 -42.05
CA VAL A 494 -19.36 -31.75 -41.57
C VAL A 494 -20.31 -32.78 -42.18
N ARG A 495 -19.86 -33.51 -43.22
CA ARG A 495 -20.63 -34.60 -43.83
C ARG A 495 -20.04 -35.97 -43.46
N ALA A 496 -20.87 -36.78 -42.82
CA ALA A 496 -20.60 -38.16 -42.44
C ALA A 496 -20.32 -39.06 -43.67
N THR A 497 -19.36 -39.96 -43.50
CA THR A 497 -18.88 -40.93 -44.48
C THR A 497 -19.82 -42.14 -44.60
N THR A 498 -20.19 -42.52 -45.82
CA THR A 498 -20.48 -43.92 -46.20
C THR A 498 -20.52 -44.11 -47.72
N GLY A 499 -19.81 -45.14 -48.23
CA GLY A 499 -20.16 -45.88 -49.46
C GLY A 499 -19.30 -45.65 -50.71
N PRO A 500 -18.68 -46.69 -51.31
CA PRO A 500 -17.78 -46.58 -52.46
C PRO A 500 -18.47 -46.83 -53.81
N GLY A 501 -18.03 -46.15 -54.88
CA GLY A 501 -18.48 -46.44 -56.25
C GLY A 501 -17.74 -45.65 -57.34
N VAL A 502 -16.73 -46.31 -57.93
CA VAL A 502 -16.28 -46.37 -59.36
C VAL A 502 -16.17 -45.07 -60.21
N PRO A 503 -15.10 -44.90 -61.03
CA PRO A 503 -14.65 -43.61 -61.55
C PRO A 503 -15.12 -43.32 -62.99
N ASP A 504 -15.10 -42.06 -63.42
CA ASP A 504 -14.82 -41.77 -64.84
C ASP A 504 -14.31 -40.34 -65.15
N ALA A 505 -13.38 -40.32 -66.12
CA ALA A 505 -13.11 -39.33 -67.16
C ALA A 505 -12.75 -37.85 -66.85
N ALA A 506 -11.48 -37.51 -67.15
CA ALA A 506 -11.03 -36.24 -67.75
C ALA A 506 -11.54 -36.14 -69.23
N PRO A 507 -11.35 -35.05 -70.05
CA PRO A 507 -10.22 -34.10 -70.06
C PRO A 507 -10.46 -32.64 -70.57
N GLY A 508 -9.38 -31.84 -70.51
CA GLY A 508 -9.07 -30.71 -71.43
C GLY A 508 -9.61 -29.34 -71.01
N ASP A 509 -8.97 -28.19 -71.23
CA ASP A 509 -7.72 -27.86 -71.95
C ASP A 509 -7.34 -26.39 -71.61
N SER A 510 -6.05 -26.11 -71.78
CA SER A 510 -5.37 -24.86 -72.14
C SER A 510 -5.60 -23.53 -71.40
N GLY A 511 -4.47 -22.96 -70.95
CA GLY A 511 -4.16 -21.58 -71.35
C GLY A 511 -3.46 -20.65 -70.36
N ARG A 512 -2.12 -20.75 -70.28
CA ARG A 512 -1.15 -19.62 -70.32
C ARG A 512 -1.12 -18.60 -69.15
N THR A 513 -0.06 -18.69 -68.31
CA THR A 513 1.17 -17.81 -68.25
C THR A 513 0.93 -16.41 -67.66
N ALA A 514 1.78 -15.81 -66.80
CA ALA A 514 3.09 -16.14 -66.24
C ALA A 514 3.35 -15.12 -65.09
N ALA A 515 3.99 -15.57 -64.00
CA ALA A 515 5.31 -15.15 -63.51
C ALA A 515 5.45 -13.78 -62.79
N VAL A 516 6.03 -13.93 -61.59
CA VAL A 516 6.51 -13.00 -60.55
C VAL A 516 7.67 -12.12 -61.04
N PRO A 517 7.90 -10.91 -60.48
CA PRO A 517 9.10 -10.72 -59.63
C PRO A 517 8.97 -9.69 -58.46
N LEU A 518 9.66 -9.96 -57.35
CA LEU A 518 10.31 -8.98 -56.42
C LEU A 518 11.68 -8.57 -57.02
N PRO A 519 12.50 -7.55 -56.61
CA PRO A 519 12.66 -6.92 -55.26
C PRO A 519 13.16 -5.41 -55.21
N GLY A 520 13.44 -4.85 -54.01
CA GLY A 520 14.65 -4.02 -53.72
C GLY A 520 14.65 -2.47 -53.83
N GLN A 521 15.00 -1.78 -52.73
CA GLN A 521 15.44 -0.36 -52.56
C GLN A 521 16.87 -0.07 -53.11
N PRO A 522 17.49 1.15 -52.98
CA PRO A 522 17.02 2.55 -53.10
C PRO A 522 17.98 3.42 -54.00
N VAL A 523 17.60 4.65 -54.35
CA VAL A 523 18.47 5.63 -55.06
C VAL A 523 18.40 7.00 -54.35
N GLY A 524 19.58 7.61 -54.13
CA GLY A 524 19.76 8.94 -53.52
C GLY A 524 19.90 10.07 -54.55
N VAL A 525 20.58 11.15 -54.11
CA VAL A 525 21.03 12.38 -54.84
C VAL A 525 20.02 13.56 -54.70
N HIS A 526 20.34 14.83 -54.35
CA HIS A 526 21.56 15.66 -54.44
C HIS A 526 21.62 16.82 -53.41
N ASP A 527 22.83 17.38 -53.32
CA ASP A 527 23.38 18.47 -52.50
C ASP A 527 22.90 19.91 -52.80
N ALA A 528 23.17 20.84 -51.86
CA ALA A 528 23.77 22.14 -52.15
C ALA A 528 24.30 22.86 -50.86
N ASP A 529 25.62 22.99 -50.83
CA ASP A 529 26.56 23.96 -50.21
C ASP A 529 26.13 25.04 -49.20
N GLY A 530 27.04 25.29 -48.26
CA GLY A 530 27.11 26.53 -47.46
C GLY A 530 28.18 26.47 -46.37
N ASP A 531 29.32 27.08 -46.64
CA ASP A 531 30.64 26.93 -46.02
C ASP A 531 30.83 27.46 -44.58
N ARG A 532 31.90 26.96 -43.96
CA ARG A 532 32.49 27.15 -42.61
C ARG A 532 33.04 28.59 -42.38
N PRO A 533 33.52 29.02 -41.18
CA PRO A 533 34.33 28.23 -40.24
C PRO A 533 34.19 28.46 -38.73
N VAL A 534 34.91 27.54 -38.06
CA VAL A 534 35.09 27.30 -36.63
C VAL A 534 36.17 28.23 -36.07
N ASP A 535 36.00 28.69 -34.83
CA ASP A 535 37.13 29.05 -33.97
C ASP A 535 36.85 28.69 -32.50
N ASP A 536 37.94 28.31 -31.85
CA ASP A 536 38.07 27.67 -30.54
C ASP A 536 37.82 28.59 -29.32
N ALA A 537 37.67 27.92 -28.17
CA ALA A 537 38.20 28.29 -26.86
C ALA A 537 37.26 28.87 -25.77
N ALA A 538 37.22 28.11 -24.67
CA ALA A 538 37.51 28.54 -23.30
C ALA A 538 36.44 29.32 -22.46
N THR A 539 36.00 28.62 -21.40
CA THR A 539 35.94 29.05 -19.99
C THR A 539 35.16 30.32 -19.61
N ARG A 540 34.09 30.19 -18.80
CA ARG A 540 33.99 30.70 -17.40
C ARG A 540 32.56 30.70 -16.84
N SER A 541 32.51 30.48 -15.54
CA SER A 541 31.39 30.49 -14.60
C SER A 541 30.64 31.83 -14.47
N ALA A 542 29.34 31.77 -14.15
CA ALA A 542 28.55 32.68 -13.29
C ALA A 542 27.15 32.05 -13.12
N VAL A 543 26.66 31.59 -11.96
CA VAL A 543 26.22 32.32 -10.75
C VAL A 543 25.43 33.59 -11.07
N VAL A 544 24.09 33.49 -11.02
CA VAL A 544 23.17 34.60 -10.69
C VAL A 544 21.96 34.04 -9.93
N ASP A 545 21.83 34.48 -8.68
CA ASP A 545 20.63 34.51 -7.85
C ASP A 545 19.76 35.73 -8.21
N GLY A 546 18.44 35.66 -8.08
CA GLY A 546 17.57 36.85 -8.15
C GLY A 546 16.08 36.55 -8.21
N GLY A 547 15.37 36.86 -7.11
CA GLY A 547 13.96 36.56 -6.85
C GLY A 547 12.88 37.35 -7.62
N PRO A 548 11.61 37.29 -7.15
CA PRO A 548 10.43 37.39 -8.00
C PRO A 548 9.84 38.81 -8.11
N SER A 549 9.23 39.11 -9.25
CA SER A 549 8.42 40.31 -9.47
C SER A 549 6.91 39.99 -9.42
N THR A 550 6.20 40.85 -8.69
CA THR A 550 4.75 40.91 -8.51
C THR A 550 4.10 41.87 -9.51
N SER A 551 2.97 41.48 -10.10
CA SER A 551 1.84 42.33 -10.51
C SER A 551 0.74 41.38 -11.05
N GLY A 552 -0.55 41.48 -10.75
CA GLY A 552 -1.38 42.65 -10.45
C GLY A 552 -2.22 42.97 -11.68
N GLY A 553 -3.41 42.35 -11.83
CA GLY A 553 -4.35 42.67 -12.92
C GLY A 553 -5.63 41.81 -12.90
N SER A 554 -6.77 42.49 -12.73
CA SER A 554 -8.17 42.02 -12.76
C SER A 554 -8.99 43.18 -13.36
N PRO A 555 -10.26 43.06 -13.80
CA PRO A 555 -10.99 41.96 -14.47
C PRO A 555 -11.70 42.44 -15.77
N GLY A 556 -12.32 41.51 -16.51
CA GLY A 556 -13.31 41.83 -17.55
C GLY A 556 -14.04 40.58 -18.07
N GLY A 557 -15.37 40.48 -17.83
CA GLY A 557 -16.26 39.54 -18.54
C GLY A 557 -16.88 40.20 -19.78
N PRO A 558 -18.06 39.77 -20.30
CA PRO A 558 -18.70 38.44 -20.29
C PRO A 558 -19.13 38.01 -21.73
N VAL A 559 -19.43 36.73 -21.98
CA VAL A 559 -20.17 36.28 -23.19
C VAL A 559 -21.01 35.03 -22.87
N GLY A 560 -22.34 35.13 -23.04
CA GLY A 560 -23.28 33.97 -23.18
C GLY A 560 -23.36 33.48 -24.63
N PRO A 561 -24.04 32.36 -24.95
CA PRO A 561 -25.52 32.33 -25.08
C PRO A 561 -26.14 31.02 -24.51
N SER A 562 -27.38 31.02 -23.98
CA SER A 562 -28.70 30.91 -24.64
C SER A 562 -28.97 29.62 -25.44
N GLY A 563 -29.77 28.74 -24.82
CA GLY A 563 -31.01 28.19 -25.37
C GLY A 563 -30.96 27.04 -26.40
N ALA A 564 -31.48 25.87 -26.02
CA ALA A 564 -32.45 25.10 -26.81
C ALA A 564 -32.95 23.89 -26.00
N THR A 565 -34.19 23.97 -25.55
CA THR A 565 -35.03 22.86 -25.09
C THR A 565 -35.67 22.21 -26.31
N ASP A 566 -35.58 20.88 -26.41
CA ASP A 566 -36.51 20.11 -27.24
C ASP A 566 -36.79 18.76 -26.58
N GLY A 567 -38.06 18.42 -26.46
CA GLY A 567 -38.56 17.21 -25.82
C GLY A 567 -38.76 16.07 -26.82
N ALA A 568 -38.63 14.84 -26.34
CA ALA A 568 -39.26 13.66 -26.94
C ALA A 568 -39.39 12.56 -25.87
N VAL A 569 -40.61 12.29 -25.39
CA VAL A 569 -41.47 11.16 -25.78
C VAL A 569 -41.06 9.82 -25.16
N ASP A 570 -41.68 9.58 -24.00
CA ASP A 570 -42.33 8.36 -23.50
C ASP A 570 -42.28 7.11 -24.40
N ARG A 571 -41.70 6.01 -23.89
CA ARG A 571 -42.05 4.63 -24.27
C ARG A 571 -42.02 3.71 -23.05
N PRO A 572 -42.98 2.77 -22.96
CA PRO A 572 -43.30 2.06 -21.73
C PRO A 572 -42.44 0.82 -21.48
N ALA A 573 -42.37 0.46 -20.21
CA ALA A 573 -41.81 -0.76 -19.66
C ALA A 573 -42.47 -2.04 -20.23
N ALA A 574 -41.68 -3.10 -20.36
CA ALA A 574 -42.12 -4.48 -20.57
C ALA A 574 -41.23 -5.43 -19.75
N PRO A 575 -41.73 -6.63 -19.38
CA PRO A 575 -41.66 -7.11 -18.01
C PRO A 575 -40.51 -8.08 -17.71
N GLU A 576 -40.21 -8.11 -16.42
CA GLU A 576 -39.45 -9.08 -15.63
C GLU A 576 -39.65 -10.54 -16.10
N GLN A 577 -38.60 -11.14 -16.67
CA GLN A 577 -38.51 -12.59 -16.88
C GLN A 577 -37.52 -13.18 -15.88
N ALA A 578 -38.06 -13.99 -14.97
CA ALA A 578 -37.31 -14.83 -14.04
C ALA A 578 -36.38 -15.77 -14.80
N ALA A 579 -35.07 -15.57 -14.69
CA ALA A 579 -34.06 -16.51 -15.16
C ALA A 579 -33.73 -17.51 -14.05
N VAL A 580 -34.17 -18.74 -14.29
CA VAL A 580 -33.85 -19.96 -13.55
C VAL A 580 -32.34 -20.18 -13.52
N MET A 581 -31.78 -20.40 -12.33
CA MET A 581 -30.38 -20.79 -12.14
C MET A 581 -30.08 -22.16 -12.75
N PRO A 582 -29.02 -22.34 -13.54
CA PRO A 582 -28.52 -23.67 -13.85
C PRO A 582 -27.69 -24.21 -12.67
N GLU A 583 -28.03 -25.41 -12.24
CA GLU A 583 -27.37 -26.21 -11.21
C GLU A 583 -25.95 -26.58 -11.67
N VAL A 584 -24.93 -26.26 -10.87
CA VAL A 584 -23.52 -26.59 -11.15
C VAL A 584 -23.23 -28.03 -10.71
N PRO A 585 -22.67 -28.90 -11.56
CA PRO A 585 -22.38 -30.29 -11.18
C PRO A 585 -21.23 -30.37 -10.17
N ARG A 586 -21.41 -31.20 -9.14
CA ARG A 586 -20.38 -31.53 -8.15
C ARG A 586 -19.21 -32.25 -8.83
N TYR A 587 -17.99 -31.79 -8.56
CA TYR A 587 -16.76 -32.44 -8.98
C TYR A 587 -16.41 -33.58 -8.01
N GLU A 588 -16.34 -34.80 -8.52
CA GLU A 588 -15.89 -36.00 -7.81
C GLU A 588 -14.43 -36.27 -8.18
N PRO A 589 -13.51 -36.52 -7.22
CA PRO A 589 -12.08 -36.62 -7.51
C PRO A 589 -11.74 -37.96 -8.15
N ALA A 590 -11.05 -37.92 -9.30
CA ALA A 590 -10.53 -39.09 -9.99
C ALA A 590 -9.37 -39.75 -9.21
N ALA A 591 -9.39 -41.08 -9.13
CA ALA A 591 -8.37 -41.93 -8.53
C ALA A 591 -7.01 -41.89 -9.29
N PRO A 592 -5.87 -42.15 -8.62
CA PRO A 592 -4.55 -42.02 -9.22
C PRO A 592 -4.23 -43.20 -10.16
N GLN A 593 -3.83 -42.89 -11.40
CA GLN A 593 -3.27 -43.89 -12.32
C GLN A 593 -1.77 -44.08 -12.08
N ALA A 594 -1.35 -45.36 -12.09
CA ALA A 594 0.00 -45.82 -11.84
C ALA A 594 0.96 -45.46 -12.99
N SER A 595 2.21 -45.14 -12.62
CA SER A 595 3.33 -44.88 -13.53
C SER A 595 3.82 -46.16 -14.20
N PRO A 596 4.16 -46.16 -15.51
CA PRO A 596 4.90 -47.26 -16.11
C PRO A 596 6.41 -47.09 -15.87
N SER A 597 7.00 -48.15 -15.31
CA SER A 597 8.42 -48.37 -15.13
C SER A 597 9.14 -48.44 -16.48
N LEU A 598 10.22 -47.68 -16.66
CA LEU A 598 11.14 -47.83 -17.79
C LEU A 598 12.23 -48.85 -17.44
N GLU A 599 12.23 -49.94 -18.19
CA GLU A 599 13.13 -51.08 -18.11
C GLU A 599 14.45 -50.81 -18.85
N GLU A 600 15.53 -51.32 -18.29
CA GLU A 600 16.93 -51.26 -18.75
C GLU A 600 17.13 -51.87 -20.14
N ALA A 601 17.93 -51.19 -20.98
CA ALA A 601 18.41 -51.70 -22.27
C ALA A 601 19.70 -52.52 -22.08
N PRO A 602 19.86 -53.68 -22.76
CA PRO A 602 21.13 -54.39 -22.76
C PRO A 602 22.05 -53.98 -23.92
N ASP A 603 23.33 -54.03 -23.57
CA ASP A 603 24.56 -53.92 -24.34
C ASP A 603 24.59 -54.80 -25.61
N GLY A 604 25.21 -54.28 -26.69
CA GLY A 604 25.29 -54.95 -27.98
C GLY A 604 26.33 -54.34 -28.91
N ARG A 605 27.58 -54.82 -28.75
CA ARG A 605 28.73 -54.62 -29.68
C ARG A 605 28.36 -54.91 -31.14
N ARG A 606 28.75 -54.02 -32.05
CA ARG A 606 29.65 -54.27 -33.19
C ARG A 606 30.05 -52.99 -33.89
#